data_AF-B1PHM7-F1
#
_entry.id   AF-B1PHM7-F1
#
_cell.length_a   1.000
_cell.length_b   1.000
_cell.length_c   1.000
_cell.angle_alpha   90.00
_cell.angle_beta   90.00
_cell.angle_gamma   90.00
#
_symmetry.space_group_name_H-M   'P 1'
#
loop_
_entity.id
_entity.type
_entity.pdbx_description
1 polymer ?
#
loop_
_entity_poly.entity_id
_entity_poly.type
_entity_poly.pdbx_seq_one_letter_code
_entity_poly.pdbx_strand_id
1 'polypeptide(L)'
;KEGDILVGKVTPKGEKDLSAEERLLHAIFGDKSREVRDTSLRVPHGGDGVVRDVKIFTRANGDELQSGVNMLVRVYIAQKRKIKVGDKMAGRHGNKGVVSRVVPVEDMPYLPDGTPVDIMLNPLGVPSRMNIGQ
;
A
#
# COMPACT_ATOMS: atom_id res chain seq x y z
N LYS A 1 -8.24 -2.81 -4.23
CA LYS A 1 -8.27 -1.47 -3.60
C LYS A 1 -8.28 -1.65 -2.10
N GLU A 2 -8.01 -0.59 -1.34
CA GLU A 2 -8.06 -0.62 0.12
C GLU A 2 -9.34 -1.29 0.64
N GLY A 3 -9.21 -2.17 1.64
CA GLY A 3 -10.35 -2.90 2.21
C GLY A 3 -10.79 -4.15 1.43
N ASP A 4 -10.33 -4.34 0.19
CA ASP A 4 -10.63 -5.55 -0.59
C ASP A 4 -10.02 -6.79 0.08
N ILE A 5 -10.70 -7.93 -0.10
CA ILE A 5 -10.27 -9.21 0.48
C ILE A 5 -9.18 -9.82 -0.40
N LEU A 6 -8.01 -10.07 0.18
CA LEU A 6 -6.89 -10.76 -0.45
C LEU A 6 -6.95 -12.28 -0.21
N VAL A 7 -7.23 -12.68 1.03
CA VAL A 7 -7.34 -14.09 1.41
C VAL A 7 -8.52 -14.25 2.35
N GLY A 8 -9.51 -15.03 1.92
CA GLY A 8 -10.65 -15.41 2.75
C GLY A 8 -10.19 -16.31 3.89
N LYS A 9 -10.37 -15.88 5.14
CA LYS A 9 -10.08 -16.70 6.32
C LYS A 9 -11.21 -16.57 7.33
N VAL A 10 -11.70 -17.73 7.79
CA VAL A 10 -12.69 -17.82 8.86
C VAL A 10 -12.07 -18.49 10.08
N THR A 11 -12.37 -17.95 11.26
CA THR A 11 -11.93 -18.53 12.54
C THR A 11 -13.18 -18.88 13.35
N PRO A 12 -13.32 -20.10 13.87
CA PRO A 12 -14.48 -20.45 14.71
C PRO A 12 -14.52 -19.55 15.95
N LYS A 13 -15.71 -19.04 16.29
CA LYS A 13 -15.99 -18.34 17.54
C LYS A 13 -16.22 -19.39 18.63
N GLY A 14 -15.63 -19.18 19.82
CA GLY A 14 -15.96 -19.99 20.98
C GLY A 14 -17.38 -19.70 21.46
N GLU A 15 -18.09 -20.73 21.94
CA GLU A 15 -19.48 -20.63 22.43
C GLU A 15 -19.65 -19.63 23.60
N LYS A 16 -18.54 -19.34 24.31
CA LYS A 16 -18.51 -18.43 25.46
C LYS A 16 -18.35 -16.94 25.12
N ASP A 17 -18.09 -16.60 23.86
CA ASP A 17 -17.71 -15.23 23.47
C ASP A 17 -18.88 -14.37 22.96
N LEU A 18 -20.11 -14.87 22.93
CA LEU A 18 -21.27 -14.11 22.46
C LEU A 18 -21.76 -13.13 23.53
N SER A 19 -21.84 -11.84 23.16
CA SER A 19 -22.41 -10.80 24.02
C SER A 19 -23.92 -11.00 24.23
N ALA A 20 -24.50 -10.38 25.25
CA ALA A 20 -25.94 -10.48 25.50
C ALA A 20 -26.77 -9.95 24.32
N GLU A 21 -26.30 -8.90 23.65
CA GLU A 21 -26.90 -8.30 22.46
C GLU A 21 -26.84 -9.24 21.26
N GLU A 22 -25.69 -9.90 21.02
CA GLU A 22 -25.55 -10.89 19.93
C GLU A 22 -26.44 -12.12 20.17
N ARG A 23 -26.58 -12.56 21.43
CA ARG A 23 -27.50 -13.65 21.80
C ARG A 23 -28.97 -13.26 21.58
N LEU A 24 -29.35 -12.02 21.91
CA LEU A 24 -30.69 -11.51 21.67
C LEU A 24 -30.98 -11.42 20.16
N LEU A 25 -30.03 -10.90 19.38
CA LEU A 25 -30.14 -10.84 17.92
C LEU A 25 -30.31 -12.25 17.32
N HIS A 26 -29.54 -13.24 17.79
CA HIS A 26 -29.66 -14.63 17.37
C HIS A 26 -31.05 -15.21 17.67
N ALA A 27 -31.61 -14.92 18.85
CA ALA A 27 -32.93 -15.38 19.25
C ALA A 27 -34.07 -14.73 18.43
N ILE A 28 -33.92 -13.46 18.05
CA ILE A 28 -34.93 -12.71 17.30
C ILE A 28 -34.93 -13.08 15.81
N PHE A 29 -33.75 -13.10 15.19
CA PHE A 29 -33.66 -13.27 13.74
C PHE A 29 -33.64 -14.72 13.29
N GLY A 30 -33.43 -15.69 14.20
CA GLY A 30 -33.38 -17.12 13.86
C GLY A 30 -32.25 -17.50 12.89
N ASP A 31 -31.49 -16.51 12.43
CA ASP A 31 -30.25 -16.68 11.70
C ASP A 31 -29.32 -17.42 12.62
N LYS A 32 -29.04 -18.69 12.28
CA LYS A 32 -27.90 -19.44 12.79
C LYS A 32 -26.68 -18.55 12.57
N SER A 33 -26.31 -17.76 13.57
CA SER A 33 -25.20 -16.85 13.46
C SER A 33 -24.02 -17.72 13.08
N ARG A 34 -23.42 -17.46 11.92
CA ARG A 34 -22.24 -18.21 11.46
C ARG A 34 -21.33 -18.38 12.68
N GLU A 35 -21.10 -19.61 13.12
CA GLU A 35 -20.21 -19.96 14.24
C GLU A 35 -18.76 -19.54 13.99
N VAL A 36 -18.51 -18.84 12.89
CA VAL A 36 -17.22 -18.42 12.40
C VAL A 36 -17.18 -16.90 12.24
N ARG A 37 -16.09 -16.31 12.72
CA ARG A 37 -15.75 -14.90 12.51
C ARG A 37 -14.91 -14.77 11.24
N ASP A 38 -15.25 -13.80 10.39
CA ASP A 38 -14.40 -13.40 9.29
C ASP A 38 -13.11 -12.75 9.85
N THR A 39 -11.98 -13.37 9.56
CA THR A 39 -10.62 -12.91 9.89
C THR A 39 -9.74 -12.86 8.63
N SER A 40 -10.38 -12.57 7.50
CA SER A 40 -9.74 -12.49 6.19
C SER A 40 -8.63 -11.45 6.13
N LEU A 41 -7.59 -11.76 5.36
CA LEU A 41 -6.56 -10.78 5.01
C LEU A 41 -7.17 -9.78 4.03
N ARG A 42 -7.12 -8.50 4.38
CA ARG A 42 -7.60 -7.39 3.55
C ARG A 42 -6.44 -6.50 3.13
N VAL A 43 -6.62 -5.78 2.03
CA VAL A 43 -5.66 -4.77 1.59
C VAL A 43 -5.55 -3.68 2.66
N PRO A 44 -4.35 -3.39 3.18
CA PRO A 44 -4.15 -2.37 4.21
C PRO A 44 -4.39 -0.96 3.69
N HIS A 45 -4.51 0.00 4.62
CA HIS A 45 -4.68 1.41 4.29
C HIS A 45 -3.56 1.94 3.40
N GLY A 46 -3.93 2.71 2.37
CA GLY A 46 -2.98 3.19 1.36
C GLY A 46 -2.39 2.09 0.47
N GLY A 47 -2.88 0.85 0.59
CA GLY A 47 -2.57 -0.25 -0.28
C GLY A 47 -3.45 -0.24 -1.53
N ASP A 48 -2.82 -0.17 -2.69
CA ASP A 48 -3.45 -0.33 -3.99
C ASP A 48 -2.45 -0.95 -4.98
N GLY A 49 -2.99 -1.55 -6.03
CA GLY A 49 -2.17 -2.19 -7.05
C GLY A 49 -2.85 -3.41 -7.66
N VAL A 50 -2.05 -4.19 -8.38
CA VAL A 50 -2.46 -5.41 -9.06
C VAL A 50 -1.77 -6.58 -8.36
N VAL A 51 -2.51 -7.67 -8.14
CA VAL A 51 -1.95 -8.92 -7.63
C VAL A 51 -1.06 -9.51 -8.72
N ARG A 52 0.24 -9.59 -8.44
CA ARG A 52 1.23 -10.13 -9.39
C ARG A 52 1.41 -11.62 -9.22
N ASP A 53 1.45 -12.09 -7.98
CA ASP A 53 1.75 -13.49 -7.65
C ASP A 53 1.10 -13.88 -6.32
N VAL A 54 0.75 -15.17 -6.17
CA VAL A 54 0.19 -15.75 -4.96
C VAL A 54 0.93 -17.05 -4.67
N LYS A 55 1.64 -17.09 -3.54
CA LYS A 55 2.35 -18.28 -3.08
C LYS A 55 1.61 -18.90 -1.90
N ILE A 56 1.25 -20.16 -2.05
CA ILE A 56 0.55 -20.94 -1.03
C ILE A 56 1.51 -22.02 -0.55
N PHE A 57 1.78 -22.02 0.75
CA PHE A 57 2.59 -23.03 1.41
C PHE A 57 1.69 -23.87 2.30
N THR A 58 1.81 -25.20 2.19
CA THR A 58 1.00 -26.13 2.99
C THR A 58 1.89 -27.22 3.58
N ARG A 59 1.54 -27.66 4.78
CA ARG A 59 2.28 -28.77 5.43
C ARG A 59 2.19 -30.08 4.62
N ALA A 60 1.07 -30.29 3.91
CA ALA A 60 0.86 -31.46 3.07
C ALA A 60 1.81 -31.51 1.85
N ASN A 61 2.24 -30.35 1.35
CA ASN A 61 3.19 -30.26 0.24
C ASN A 61 4.66 -30.37 0.70
N GLY A 62 4.91 -30.62 1.99
CA GLY A 62 6.26 -30.71 2.54
C GLY A 62 6.93 -29.34 2.77
N ASP A 63 6.16 -28.25 2.74
CA ASP A 63 6.69 -26.91 3.04
C ASP A 63 7.00 -26.76 4.53
N GLU A 64 8.15 -26.15 4.86
CA GLU A 64 8.50 -25.82 6.23
C GLU A 64 7.62 -24.68 6.76
N LEU A 65 6.77 -24.99 7.74
CA LEU A 65 5.86 -24.06 8.40
C LEU A 65 6.12 -24.02 9.90
N GLN A 66 5.88 -22.87 10.53
CA GLN A 66 5.93 -22.73 11.98
C GLN A 66 4.95 -23.69 12.68
N SER A 67 5.29 -24.08 13.92
CA SER A 67 4.41 -24.93 14.73
C SER A 67 3.05 -24.24 14.94
N GLY A 68 1.96 -24.98 14.74
CA GLY A 68 0.59 -24.43 14.79
C GLY A 68 0.09 -23.75 13.52
N VAL A 69 0.91 -23.65 12.46
CA VAL A 69 0.48 -23.13 11.15
C VAL A 69 0.22 -24.30 10.18
N ASN A 70 -1.00 -24.35 9.66
CA ASN A 70 -1.44 -25.37 8.69
C ASN A 70 -1.17 -24.95 7.24
N MET A 71 -1.41 -23.66 6.94
CA MET A 71 -1.27 -23.07 5.62
C MET A 71 -0.81 -21.62 5.76
N LEU A 72 0.11 -21.20 4.88
CA LEU A 72 0.58 -19.83 4.78
C LEU A 72 0.34 -19.32 3.35
N VAL A 73 -0.36 -18.19 3.22
CA VAL A 73 -0.62 -17.56 1.91
C VAL A 73 0.10 -16.22 1.86
N ARG A 74 0.95 -16.04 0.85
CA ARG A 74 1.62 -14.77 0.54
C ARG A 74 1.07 -14.22 -0.76
N VAL A 75 0.53 -13.00 -0.70
CA VAL A 75 0.00 -12.29 -1.86
C VAL A 75 0.93 -11.13 -2.19
N TYR A 76 1.51 -11.14 -3.38
CA TYR A 76 2.39 -10.08 -3.87
C TYR A 76 1.57 -9.05 -4.65
N ILE A 77 1.47 -7.84 -4.12
CA ILE A 77 0.79 -6.71 -4.76
C ILE A 77 1.86 -5.80 -5.35
N ALA A 78 1.73 -5.49 -6.64
CA ALA A 78 2.59 -4.55 -7.33
C ALA A 78 1.84 -3.24 -7.62
N GLN A 79 2.49 -2.12 -7.34
CA GLN A 79 1.98 -0.78 -7.60
C GLN A 79 2.97 0.00 -8.45
N LYS A 80 2.51 0.62 -9.54
CA LYS A 80 3.31 1.58 -10.31
C LYS A 80 3.11 2.98 -9.73
N ARG A 81 4.10 3.46 -8.96
CA ARG A 81 4.08 4.81 -8.39
C ARG A 81 4.65 5.81 -9.40
N LYS A 82 3.83 6.79 -9.79
CA LYS A 82 4.26 7.97 -10.55
C LYS A 82 4.77 9.03 -9.58
N ILE A 83 5.62 9.94 -10.07
CA ILE A 83 6.07 11.10 -9.29
C ILE A 83 4.85 11.93 -8.88
N LYS A 84 4.81 12.31 -7.60
CA LYS A 84 3.78 13.15 -7.00
C LYS A 84 4.41 14.30 -6.23
N VAL A 85 3.61 15.34 -6.00
CA VAL A 85 3.96 16.41 -5.07
C VAL A 85 4.26 15.80 -3.69
N GLY A 86 5.36 16.23 -3.08
CA GLY A 86 5.87 15.68 -1.83
C GLY A 86 6.93 14.59 -2.00
N ASP A 87 7.08 14.01 -3.20
CA ASP A 87 8.19 13.08 -3.46
C ASP A 87 9.54 13.81 -3.34
N LYS A 88 10.50 13.16 -2.70
CA LYS A 88 11.82 13.73 -2.45
C LYS A 88 12.80 13.35 -3.55
N MET A 89 13.41 14.36 -4.16
CA MET A 89 14.41 14.21 -5.20
C MET A 89 15.76 14.76 -4.71
N ALA A 90 16.84 14.22 -5.25
CA ALA A 90 18.19 14.70 -4.94
C ALA A 90 19.11 14.55 -6.15
N GLY A 91 19.96 15.55 -6.38
CA GLY A 91 21.10 15.44 -7.29
C GLY A 91 22.33 14.82 -6.61
N ARG A 92 23.38 14.60 -7.39
CA ARG A 92 24.65 13.98 -6.92
C ARG A 92 25.46 14.90 -6.00
N HIS A 93 25.17 16.20 -6.02
CA HIS A 93 25.91 17.24 -5.29
C HIS A 93 25.17 17.74 -4.04
N GLY A 94 24.31 16.90 -3.46
CA GLY A 94 23.65 17.18 -2.18
C GLY A 94 22.48 18.17 -2.25
N ASN A 95 22.09 18.63 -3.43
CA ASN A 95 20.87 19.39 -3.66
C ASN A 95 19.64 18.48 -3.50
N LYS A 96 19.09 18.47 -2.29
CA LYS A 96 17.89 17.74 -1.92
C LYS A 96 16.69 18.69 -1.92
N GLY A 97 15.56 18.24 -2.47
CA GLY A 97 14.30 18.97 -2.48
C GLY A 97 13.11 18.04 -2.52
N VAL A 98 11.94 18.55 -2.17
CA VAL A 98 10.66 17.86 -2.40
C VAL A 98 10.01 18.49 -3.64
N VAL A 99 9.29 17.69 -4.42
CA VAL A 99 8.49 18.21 -5.55
C VAL A 99 7.40 19.11 -4.99
N SER A 100 7.48 20.41 -5.26
CA SER A 100 6.54 21.42 -4.75
C SER A 100 5.27 21.50 -5.59
N ARG A 101 5.40 21.45 -6.92
CA ARG A 101 4.30 21.51 -7.88
C ARG A 101 4.68 20.74 -9.14
N VAL A 102 3.73 19.98 -9.68
CA VAL A 102 3.80 19.40 -11.03
C VAL A 102 2.89 20.27 -11.90
N VAL A 103 3.48 20.99 -12.86
CA VAL A 103 2.74 21.85 -13.79
C VAL A 103 2.54 21.15 -15.13
N PRO A 104 1.49 21.52 -15.89
CA PRO A 104 1.36 21.13 -17.29
C PRO A 104 2.55 21.63 -18.13
N VAL A 105 2.76 21.01 -19.30
CA VAL A 105 3.92 21.32 -20.16
C VAL A 105 3.81 22.74 -20.70
N GLU A 106 2.59 23.18 -21.03
CA GLU A 106 2.23 24.51 -21.51
C GLU A 106 2.72 25.65 -20.60
N ASP A 107 2.79 25.43 -19.29
CA ASP A 107 3.16 26.43 -18.29
C ASP A 107 4.67 26.44 -17.97
N MET A 108 5.44 25.47 -18.48
CA MET A 108 6.88 25.41 -18.25
C MET A 108 7.62 26.45 -19.10
N PRO A 109 8.76 26.98 -18.63
CA PRO A 109 9.65 27.76 -19.47
C PRO A 109 10.17 26.94 -20.66
N TYR A 110 10.26 27.59 -21.81
CA TYR A 110 10.72 26.99 -23.06
C TYR A 110 12.10 27.52 -23.45
N LEU A 111 12.89 26.65 -24.05
CA LEU A 111 14.11 27.01 -24.75
C LEU A 111 13.77 27.70 -26.10
N PRO A 112 14.72 28.43 -26.72
CA PRO A 112 14.49 29.12 -27.98
C PRO A 112 14.06 28.22 -29.15
N ASP A 113 14.34 26.92 -29.07
CA ASP A 113 13.93 25.89 -30.03
C ASP A 113 12.50 25.35 -29.77
N GLY A 114 11.84 25.81 -28.71
CA GLY A 114 10.50 25.37 -28.29
C GLY A 114 10.51 24.16 -27.35
N THR A 115 11.65 23.66 -26.90
CA THR A 115 11.72 22.54 -25.95
C THR A 115 11.40 23.00 -24.52
N PRO A 116 10.41 22.42 -23.82
CA PRO A 116 10.12 22.76 -22.43
C PRO A 116 11.17 22.21 -21.46
N VAL A 117 11.38 22.90 -20.33
CA VAL A 117 12.25 22.42 -19.25
C VAL A 117 11.54 21.37 -18.39
N ASP A 118 12.24 20.29 -18.03
CA ASP A 118 11.69 19.21 -17.20
C ASP A 118 11.60 19.56 -15.70
N ILE A 119 12.63 20.23 -15.15
CA ILE A 119 12.75 20.54 -13.72
C ILE A 119 13.32 21.96 -13.53
N MET A 120 12.69 22.74 -12.66
CA MET A 120 13.21 24.04 -12.24
C MET A 120 13.72 23.98 -10.80
N LEU A 121 14.97 24.40 -10.59
CA LEU A 121 15.61 24.48 -9.27
C LEU A 121 15.72 25.93 -8.81
N ASN A 122 15.58 26.17 -7.50
CA ASN A 122 15.73 27.51 -6.93
C ASN A 122 17.22 27.89 -6.85
N PRO A 123 17.67 28.99 -7.50
CA PRO A 123 19.06 29.40 -7.48
C PRO A 123 19.55 29.82 -6.08
N LEU A 124 18.67 30.24 -5.18
CA LEU A 124 19.05 30.66 -3.81
C LEU A 124 19.68 29.51 -3.00
N GLY A 125 19.41 28.26 -3.38
CA GLY A 125 19.94 27.07 -2.71
C GLY A 125 21.40 26.76 -3.03
N VAL A 126 22.02 27.43 -4.01
CA VAL A 126 23.36 27.10 -4.52
C VAL A 126 24.48 27.88 -3.81
N PRO A 127 24.42 29.23 -3.72
CA PRO A 127 25.53 30.00 -3.13
C PRO A 127 25.74 29.66 -1.65
N SER A 128 24.65 29.49 -0.90
CA SER A 128 24.69 29.16 0.53
C SER A 128 25.27 27.76 0.83
N ARG A 129 25.17 26.83 -0.13
CA ARG A 129 25.65 25.44 0.01
C ARG A 129 27.03 25.21 -0.60
N MET A 130 27.59 26.21 -1.29
CA MET A 130 28.87 26.15 -1.99
C MET A 130 29.00 24.91 -2.90
N ASN A 131 27.90 24.45 -3.50
CA ASN A 131 27.84 23.25 -4.33
C ASN A 131 27.75 23.57 -5.82
N ILE A 132 28.62 24.48 -6.30
CA ILE A 132 28.58 25.09 -7.65
C ILE A 132 28.63 24.04 -8.78
N GLY A 133 29.27 22.89 -8.57
CA GLY A 133 29.44 21.86 -9.59
C GLY A 133 28.22 20.96 -9.85
N GLN A 134 27.03 21.35 -9.39
CA GLN A 134 25.79 20.58 -9.53
C GLN A 134 25.13 20.67 -10.91
#